data_AF-A0A239EJS1-F1
#
_entry.id   AF-A0A239EJS1-F1
#
_cell.length_a   1.000
_cell.length_b   1.000
_cell.length_c   1.000
_cell.angle_alpha   90.00
_cell.angle_beta   90.00
_cell.angle_gamma   90.00
#
_symmetry.space_group_name_H-M   'P 1'
#
loop_
_entity.id
_entity.type
_entity.pdbx_description
1 polymer ?
#
loop_
_entity_poly.entity_id
_entity_poly.type
_entity_poly.pdbx_seq_one_letter_code
_entity_poly.pdbx_strand_id
1 'polypeptide(L)'
;MRSLPFLPLLLAAGPALAEGPGEAGTGIDCYCTDRQGARVELGETICLTVDGRAFLARCEMSLNTPMWRETGDGCVSSQRGPARALLSISPV
;
A
#
# COMPACT_ATOMS: atom_id res chain seq x y z
N MET A 1 -12.78 -42.93 62.11
CA MET A 1 -11.82 -42.24 61.23
C MET A 1 -12.36 -42.33 59.81
N ARG A 2 -13.07 -41.30 59.33
CA ARG A 2 -13.68 -41.25 57.99
C ARG A 2 -12.68 -40.60 57.04
N SER A 3 -12.03 -41.40 56.21
CA SER A 3 -11.16 -40.94 55.13
C SER A 3 -12.02 -40.28 54.04
N LEU A 4 -11.87 -38.97 53.88
CA LEU A 4 -12.48 -38.21 52.80
C LEU A 4 -11.66 -38.47 51.53
N PRO A 5 -12.24 -39.00 50.44
CA PRO A 5 -11.47 -39.22 49.21
C PRO A 5 -11.16 -37.86 48.57
N PHE A 6 -9.87 -37.62 48.33
CA PHE A 6 -9.36 -36.48 47.58
C PHE A 6 -9.95 -36.49 46.17
N LEU A 7 -10.91 -35.60 45.90
CA LEU A 7 -11.44 -35.34 44.57
C LEU A 7 -10.46 -34.41 43.85
N PRO A 8 -9.82 -34.81 42.73
CA PRO A 8 -8.97 -33.90 41.97
C PRO A 8 -9.89 -32.88 41.28
N LEU A 9 -9.78 -31.62 41.72
CA LEU A 9 -10.43 -30.48 41.10
C LEU A 9 -9.82 -30.28 39.70
N LEU A 10 -10.52 -30.76 38.67
CA LEU A 10 -10.18 -30.56 37.27
C LEU A 10 -10.20 -29.06 36.95
N LEU A 11 -9.02 -28.50 36.74
CA LEU A 11 -8.80 -27.12 36.31
C LEU A 11 -9.25 -26.97 34.85
N ALA A 12 -10.43 -26.38 34.63
CA ALA A 12 -10.89 -26.01 33.29
C ALA A 12 -10.10 -24.77 32.80
N ALA A 13 -9.01 -25.01 32.09
CA ALA A 13 -8.30 -23.97 31.34
C ALA A 13 -9.06 -23.67 30.05
N GLY A 14 -10.05 -22.77 30.13
CA GLY A 14 -10.72 -22.23 28.94
C GLY A 14 -9.77 -21.29 28.18
N PRO A 15 -9.76 -21.30 26.83
CA PRO A 15 -9.02 -20.32 26.06
C PRO A 15 -9.64 -18.94 26.31
N ALA A 16 -8.87 -18.03 26.89
CA ALA A 16 -9.23 -16.62 26.92
C ALA A 16 -9.06 -16.07 25.51
N LEU A 17 -10.15 -16.01 24.74
CA LEU A 17 -10.19 -15.19 23.53
C LEU A 17 -10.22 -13.73 23.99
N ALA A 18 -9.04 -13.12 24.04
CA ALA A 18 -8.90 -11.68 24.23
C ALA A 18 -9.22 -10.98 22.90
N GLU A 19 -10.49 -11.00 22.49
CA GLU A 19 -11.00 -10.04 21.50
C GLU A 19 -11.39 -8.77 22.25
N GLY A 20 -10.36 -8.03 22.66
CA GLY A 20 -10.53 -6.60 22.86
C GLY A 20 -10.80 -5.99 21.48
N PRO A 21 -11.73 -5.02 21.35
CA PRO A 21 -11.73 -4.16 20.17
C PRO A 21 -10.31 -3.62 20.08
N GLY A 22 -9.57 -3.98 19.04
CA GLY A 22 -8.34 -3.29 18.72
C GLY A 22 -8.77 -1.84 18.56
N GLU A 23 -8.51 -1.02 19.57
CA GLU A 23 -8.64 0.42 19.46
C GLU A 23 -7.85 0.76 18.21
N ALA A 24 -8.58 1.13 17.15
CA ALA A 24 -8.03 1.78 15.99
C ALA A 24 -7.56 3.16 16.47
N GLY A 25 -6.57 3.17 17.35
CA GLY A 25 -5.85 4.34 17.78
C GLY A 25 -5.36 4.97 16.50
N THR A 26 -5.79 6.21 16.27
CA THR A 26 -5.35 7.15 15.23
C THR A 26 -4.05 6.68 14.60
N GLY A 27 -4.17 5.87 13.54
CA GLY A 27 -3.03 5.17 12.98
C GLY A 27 -1.95 6.16 12.58
N ILE A 28 -0.68 5.81 12.75
CA ILE A 28 0.42 6.61 12.22
C ILE A 28 0.19 6.74 10.71
N ASP A 29 0.12 7.98 10.25
CA ASP A 29 -0.18 8.31 8.87
C ASP A 29 1.09 8.21 8.01
N CYS A 30 1.31 7.04 7.40
CA CYS A 30 2.47 6.75 6.56
C CYS A 30 2.17 7.04 5.09
N TYR A 31 3.07 7.78 4.43
CA TYR A 31 2.97 8.16 3.02
C TYR A 31 4.36 8.21 2.38
N CYS A 32 4.42 8.14 1.05
CA CYS A 32 5.64 8.35 0.30
C CYS A 32 5.72 9.81 -0.18
N THR A 33 6.94 10.30 -0.44
CA THR A 33 7.15 11.59 -1.10
C THR A 33 7.82 11.42 -2.45
N ASP A 34 7.38 12.18 -3.43
CA ASP A 34 8.08 12.29 -4.70
C ASP A 34 9.34 13.16 -4.60
N ARG A 35 9.99 13.42 -5.75
CA ARG A 35 11.22 14.21 -5.84
C ARG A 35 11.01 15.69 -5.53
N GLN A 36 9.78 16.16 -5.64
CA GLN A 36 9.34 17.52 -5.36
C GLN A 36 8.86 17.66 -3.90
N GLY A 37 8.81 16.55 -3.15
CA GLY A 37 8.28 16.49 -1.79
C GLY A 37 6.77 16.39 -1.73
N ALA A 38 6.08 16.17 -2.85
CA ALA A 38 4.64 15.96 -2.85
C ALA A 38 4.30 14.62 -2.20
N ARG A 39 3.28 14.65 -1.35
CA ARG A 39 2.75 13.47 -0.66
C ARG A 39 2.02 12.56 -1.64
N VAL A 40 2.25 11.26 -1.50
CA VAL A 40 1.61 10.18 -2.25
C VAL A 40 1.13 9.11 -1.27
N GLU A 41 -0.14 8.75 -1.37
CA GLU A 41 -0.79 7.84 -0.42
C GLU A 41 -0.37 6.39 -0.65
N LEU A 42 -0.46 5.57 0.41
CA LEU A 42 -0.23 4.13 0.29
C LEU A 42 -1.18 3.51 -0.75
N GLY A 43 -0.62 2.69 -1.64
CA GLY A 43 -1.32 2.05 -2.75
C GLY A 43 -1.35 2.86 -4.04
N GLU A 44 -1.07 4.17 -4.00
CA GLU A 44 -1.01 4.98 -5.21
C GLU A 44 0.23 4.64 -6.04
N THR A 45 0.04 4.66 -7.36
CA THR A 45 1.11 4.40 -8.33
C THR A 45 1.35 5.66 -9.15
N ILE A 46 2.60 6.11 -9.19
CA ILE A 46 3.02 7.29 -9.95
C ILE A 46 4.17 6.95 -10.91
N CYS A 47 4.40 7.84 -11.86
CA CYS A 47 5.63 7.85 -12.65
C CYS A 47 6.74 8.51 -11.84
N LEU A 48 7.65 7.72 -11.28
CA LEU A 48 8.78 8.24 -10.53
C LEU A 48 10.00 8.32 -11.45
N THR A 49 10.68 9.47 -11.43
CA THR A 49 11.94 9.64 -12.17
C THR A 49 13.08 9.70 -11.17
N VAL A 50 14.06 8.81 -11.20
CA VAL A 50 15.25 8.80 -10.33
C VAL A 50 16.49 8.64 -11.21
N ASP A 51 17.49 9.50 -11.04
CA ASP A 51 18.72 9.48 -11.85
C ASP A 51 18.50 9.43 -13.37
N GLY A 52 17.47 10.14 -13.86
CA GLY A 52 17.11 10.21 -15.28
C GLY A 52 16.34 8.99 -15.82
N ARG A 53 16.10 7.98 -14.99
CA ARG A 53 15.25 6.82 -15.34
C ARG A 53 13.83 7.04 -14.85
N ALA A 54 12.84 6.83 -15.71
CA ALA A 54 11.43 6.92 -15.36
C ALA A 54 10.81 5.52 -15.32
N PHE A 55 10.11 5.19 -14.24
CA PHE A 55 9.45 3.90 -14.03
C PHE A 55 8.15 4.07 -13.24
N LEU A 56 7.25 3.08 -13.34
CA LEU A 56 6.06 3.05 -12.50
C LEU A 56 6.46 2.59 -11.09
N ALA A 57 6.15 3.42 -10.10
CA ALA A 57 6.42 3.14 -8.70
C ALA A 57 5.13 3.22 -7.88
N ARG A 58 4.86 2.21 -7.07
CA ARG A 58 3.76 2.19 -6.11
C ARG A 58 4.28 2.52 -4.71
N CYS A 59 3.57 3.40 -4.00
CA CYS A 59 3.84 3.65 -2.60
C CYS A 59 3.31 2.47 -1.77
N GLU A 60 4.19 1.79 -1.05
CA GLU A 60 3.83 0.65 -0.22
C GLU A 60 4.50 0.73 1.15
N MET A 61 4.08 -0.14 2.06
CA MET A 61 4.75 -0.34 3.34
C MET A 61 5.73 -1.51 3.23
N SER A 62 6.97 -1.31 3.66
CA SER A 62 7.91 -2.40 3.92
C SER A 62 8.27 -2.40 5.39
N LEU A 63 7.90 -3.49 6.07
CA LEU A 63 7.91 -3.60 7.52
C LEU A 63 7.08 -2.47 8.14
N ASN A 64 7.76 -1.38 8.53
CA ASN A 64 7.20 -0.25 9.25
C ASN A 64 7.49 1.11 8.56
N THR A 65 8.04 1.10 7.34
CA THR A 65 8.46 2.32 6.64
C THR A 65 7.82 2.40 5.26
N PRO A 66 7.28 3.58 4.85
CA PRO A 66 6.81 3.78 3.49
C PRO A 66 7.99 3.68 2.51
N MET A 67 7.76 3.02 1.39
CA MET A 67 8.77 2.72 0.38
C MET A 67 8.18 2.74 -1.04
N TRP A 68 9.03 3.09 -2.01
CA TRP A 68 8.69 3.03 -3.43
C TRP A 68 8.98 1.66 -4.03
N ARG A 69 7.94 0.93 -4.48
CA ARG A 69 8.10 -0.36 -5.19
C ARG A 69 8.02 -0.11 -6.69
N GLU A 70 9.05 -0.47 -7.43
CA GLU A 70 8.97 -0.53 -8.89
C GLU A 70 7.98 -1.63 -9.31
N THR A 71 6.93 -1.26 -10.04
CA THR A 71 5.86 -2.18 -10.48
C THR A 71 5.88 -2.47 -11.97
N GLY A 72 6.69 -1.76 -12.75
CA GLY A 72 6.84 -2.01 -14.19
C GLY A 72 7.74 -1.00 -14.90
N ASP A 73 8.16 -1.39 -16.11
CA ASP A 73 9.07 -0.61 -16.95
C ASP A 73 8.37 0.59 -17.60
N GLY A 74 8.92 1.78 -17.36
CA GLY A 74 8.54 3.00 -18.08
C GLY A 74 7.20 3.61 -17.68
N CYS A 75 7.01 4.88 -18.00
CA CYS A 75 5.78 5.61 -17.74
C CYS A 75 4.93 5.70 -19.00
N VAL A 76 3.62 5.45 -18.88
CA VAL A 76 2.71 5.58 -20.01
C VAL A 76 2.55 7.07 -20.37
N SER A 77 3.05 7.45 -21.54
CA SER A 77 2.87 8.79 -22.10
C SER A 77 1.83 8.75 -23.22
N SER A 78 0.71 9.44 -23.04
CA SER A 78 -0.27 9.66 -24.12
C SER A 78 0.09 10.92 -24.89
N GLN A 79 0.92 10.78 -25.95
CA GLN A 79 1.16 11.88 -26.88
C GLN A 79 -0.03 12.01 -27.84
N ARG A 80 -0.98 12.89 -27.53
CA ARG A 80 -1.96 13.35 -28.51
C ARG A 80 -1.27 14.38 -29.41
N GLY A 81 -0.58 13.89 -30.45
CA GLY A 81 -0.11 14.75 -31.52
C GLY A 81 -1.30 15.52 -32.11
N PRO A 82 -1.13 16.76 -32.61
CA PRO A 82 -2.23 17.48 -33.21
C PRO A 82 -2.83 16.56 -34.27
N ALA A 83 -4.15 16.38 -34.26
CA ALA A 83 -4.84 15.77 -35.38
C ALA A 83 -4.43 16.61 -36.58
N ARG A 84 -3.45 16.12 -37.34
CA ARG A 84 -2.97 16.74 -38.56
C ARG A 84 -4.21 16.73 -39.42
N ALA A 85 -4.89 17.87 -39.41
CA ALA A 85 -6.12 18.08 -40.13
C ALA A 85 -5.88 17.50 -41.51
N LEU A 86 -6.65 16.45 -41.81
CA LEU A 86 -6.82 15.91 -43.14
C LEU A 86 -7.45 17.02 -43.99
N LEU A 87 -6.65 18.04 -44.31
CA LEU A 87 -6.90 19.01 -45.37
C LEU A 87 -5.78 18.80 -46.41
N SER A 88 -5.63 17.55 -46.83
CA SER A 88 -5.12 17.21 -48.16
C SER A 88 -6.29 16.67 -48.95
N ILE A 89 -7.19 17.57 -49.36
CA ILE A 89 -8.03 17.34 -50.53
C ILE A 89 -7.59 18.36 -51.58
N SER A 90 -6.54 17.94 -52.29
CA SER A 90 -6.11 18.16 -53.67
C SER A 90 -6.21 19.53 -54.40
N PRO A 91 -5.25 19.77 -55.33
CA PRO A 91 -5.06 21.03 -56.05
C PRO A 91 -6.07 21.21 -57.19
N VAL A 92 -6.38 22.46 -57.52
CA VAL A 92 -6.94 22.89 -58.81
C VAL A 92 -5.88 23.67 -59.57
#